data_AF-A0A2A3T855-F1
#
_entry.id   AF-A0A2A3T855-F1
#
_cell.length_a   1.000
_cell.length_b   1.000
_cell.length_c   1.000
_cell.angle_alpha   90.00
_cell.angle_beta   90.00
_cell.angle_gamma   90.00
#
_symmetry.space_group_name_H-M   'P 1'
#
loop_
_entity.id
_entity.type
_entity.pdbx_description
1 polymer ?
#
loop_
_entity_poly.entity_id
_entity_poly.type
_entity_poly.pdbx_seq_one_letter_code
_entity_poly.pdbx_strand_id
1 'polypeptide(L)'
;MKVKNLDESVEFYKNLFGFVIKQEENQNKIDTPSKIIGNDSIKLCLYEIPNMSPEGGIAHFGFNVENFDEVISKCEELGVEILYDGVINWEKSKSIYIVDPSGYELELGEVSGGGL
;
A
#
# COMPACT_ATOMS: atom_id res chain seq x y z
N MET A 1 -7.02 -5.10 6.04
CA MET A 1 -5.88 -4.77 6.91
C MET A 1 -6.32 -3.83 8.01
N LYS A 2 -5.66 -3.87 9.16
CA LYS A 2 -5.85 -2.86 10.22
C LYS A 2 -5.02 -1.64 9.82
N VAL A 3 -5.43 -0.44 10.20
CA VAL A 3 -4.65 0.79 9.97
C VAL A 3 -4.68 1.65 11.21
N LYS A 4 -3.64 2.45 11.45
CA LYS A 4 -3.59 3.35 12.63
C LYS A 4 -4.56 4.53 12.49
N ASN A 5 -4.60 5.12 11.30
CA ASN A 5 -5.48 6.24 10.97
C ASN A 5 -6.06 6.02 9.57
N LEU A 6 -7.39 6.05 9.46
CA LEU A 6 -8.10 5.73 8.24
C LEU A 6 -7.92 6.80 7.18
N ASP A 7 -8.04 8.07 7.54
CA ASP A 7 -7.95 9.19 6.60
C ASP A 7 -6.52 9.36 6.07
N GLU A 8 -5.52 9.22 6.94
CA GLU A 8 -4.11 9.21 6.54
C GLU A 8 -3.80 8.07 5.57
N SER A 9 -4.31 6.86 5.85
CA SER A 9 -4.12 5.71 4.95
C SER A 9 -4.82 5.94 3.62
N VAL A 10 -6.06 6.43 3.63
CA VAL A 10 -6.82 6.73 2.39
C VAL A 10 -6.08 7.76 1.54
N GLU A 11 -5.60 8.85 2.13
CA GLU A 11 -4.85 9.88 1.41
C GLU A 11 -3.51 9.35 0.88
N PHE A 12 -2.80 8.52 1.65
CA PHE A 12 -1.58 7.87 1.17
C PHE A 12 -1.82 7.04 -0.09
N TYR A 13 -2.77 6.08 -0.05
CA TYR A 13 -3.05 5.20 -1.18
C TYR A 13 -3.66 5.95 -2.37
N LYS A 14 -4.44 7.00 -2.11
CA LYS A 14 -4.98 7.90 -3.15
C LYS A 14 -3.88 8.68 -3.85
N ASN A 15 -2.96 9.29 -3.10
CA ASN A 15 -1.93 10.14 -3.67
C ASN A 15 -0.82 9.34 -4.39
N LEU A 16 -0.51 8.14 -3.89
CA LEU A 16 0.52 7.30 -4.48
C LEU A 16 0.00 6.42 -5.64
N PHE A 17 -1.18 5.81 -5.51
CA PHE A 17 -1.69 4.84 -6.49
C PHE A 17 -2.97 5.29 -7.20
N GLY A 18 -3.49 6.48 -6.93
CA GLY A 18 -4.76 6.94 -7.49
C GLY A 18 -5.97 6.15 -7.01
N PHE A 19 -5.87 5.46 -5.86
CA PHE A 19 -7.00 4.70 -5.32
C PHE A 19 -8.16 5.62 -4.97
N VAL A 20 -9.38 5.14 -5.19
CA VAL A 20 -10.62 5.84 -4.85
C VAL A 20 -11.35 5.10 -3.75
N ILE A 21 -12.19 5.82 -2.99
CA ILE A 21 -13.10 5.21 -2.04
C ILE A 21 -14.18 4.46 -2.82
N LYS A 22 -14.26 3.15 -2.64
CA LYS A 22 -15.28 2.27 -3.19
C LYS A 22 -16.45 2.10 -2.21
N GLN A 23 -16.20 2.26 -0.91
CA GLN A 23 -17.21 2.24 0.15
C GLN A 23 -16.76 3.09 1.34
N GLU A 24 -17.60 4.06 1.76
CA GLU A 24 -17.31 5.00 2.85
C GLU A 24 -17.39 4.38 4.25
N GLU A 25 -18.40 3.55 4.52
CA GLU A 25 -18.56 2.90 5.83
C GLU A 25 -19.10 1.49 5.69
N ASN A 26 -18.67 0.60 6.59
CA ASN A 26 -19.22 -0.74 6.70
C ASN A 26 -20.48 -0.75 7.57
N GLN A 27 -21.65 -0.77 6.94
CA GLN A 27 -22.95 -0.87 7.63
C GLN A 27 -23.09 -2.12 8.52
N ASN A 28 -22.27 -3.16 8.30
CA ASN A 28 -22.31 -4.41 9.07
C ASN A 28 -21.33 -4.44 10.25
N LYS A 29 -20.47 -3.41 10.43
CA LYS A 29 -19.55 -3.29 11.57
C LYS A 29 -19.60 -1.88 12.14
N ILE A 30 -20.50 -1.71 13.10
CA ILE A 30 -20.79 -0.41 13.72
C ILE A 30 -19.64 0.05 14.64
N ASP A 31 -18.86 -0.87 15.20
CA ASP A 31 -17.91 -0.57 16.28
C ASP A 31 -16.48 -0.26 15.79
N THR A 32 -16.22 -0.21 14.48
CA THR A 32 -14.88 0.08 13.95
C THR A 32 -14.97 0.84 12.63
N PRO A 33 -14.49 2.10 12.58
CA PRO A 33 -14.41 2.86 11.34
C PRO A 33 -13.67 2.07 10.26
N SER A 34 -14.27 1.97 9.09
CA SER A 34 -13.71 1.20 7.99
C SER A 34 -14.13 1.73 6.64
N LYS A 35 -13.18 1.69 5.69
CA LYS A 35 -13.38 2.09 4.29
C LYS A 35 -12.87 0.98 3.38
N ILE A 36 -13.50 0.83 2.21
CA ILE A 36 -12.92 0.06 1.11
C ILE A 36 -12.38 1.05 0.09
N ILE A 37 -11.09 0.96 -0.20
CA ILE A 37 -10.43 1.77 -1.24
C ILE A 37 -9.85 0.87 -2.32
N GLY A 38 -9.59 1.43 -3.49
CA GLY A 38 -8.88 0.71 -4.54
C GLY A 38 -9.18 1.23 -5.93
N ASN A 39 -8.85 0.40 -6.90
CA ASN A 39 -9.19 0.57 -8.30
C ASN A 39 -9.97 -0.67 -8.79
N ASP A 40 -9.98 -0.90 -10.10
CA ASP A 40 -10.72 -2.01 -10.68
C ASP A 40 -10.02 -3.36 -10.42
N SER A 41 -8.69 -3.35 -10.35
CA SER A 41 -7.83 -4.52 -10.13
C SER A 41 -7.68 -4.89 -8.65
N ILE A 42 -7.52 -3.89 -7.78
CA ILE A 42 -7.14 -4.08 -6.36
C ILE A 42 -8.15 -3.37 -5.47
N LYS A 43 -8.52 -4.03 -4.36
CA LYS A 43 -9.37 -3.45 -3.31
C LYS A 43 -8.75 -3.77 -1.94
N LEU A 44 -8.57 -2.74 -1.12
CA LEU A 44 -8.12 -2.86 0.26
C LEU A 44 -9.28 -2.52 1.19
N CYS A 45 -9.59 -3.44 2.11
CA CYS A 45 -10.52 -3.19 3.20
C CYS A 45 -9.74 -2.73 4.42
N LEU A 46 -9.88 -1.45 4.79
CA LEU A 46 -9.17 -0.81 5.89
C LEU A 46 -10.07 -0.76 7.13
N TYR A 47 -9.49 -1.03 8.30
CA TYR A 47 -10.17 -0.95 9.59
C TYR A 47 -9.30 -0.17 10.58
N GLU A 48 -9.80 0.95 11.10
CA GLU A 48 -9.02 1.81 11.99
C GLU A 48 -8.86 1.20 13.38
N ILE A 49 -7.61 1.02 13.81
CA ILE A 49 -7.20 0.55 15.13
C ILE A 49 -5.93 1.35 15.52
N PRO A 50 -6.05 2.48 16.24
CA PRO A 50 -4.93 3.42 16.45
C PRO A 50 -3.66 2.82 17.05
N ASN A 51 -3.80 1.83 17.93
CA ASN A 51 -2.68 1.18 18.61
C ASN A 51 -2.23 -0.13 17.93
N MET A 52 -2.58 -0.34 16.65
CA MET A 52 -2.12 -1.53 15.93
C MET A 52 -0.64 -1.42 15.55
N SER A 53 0.04 -2.57 15.54
CA SER A 53 1.30 -2.79 14.82
C SER A 53 1.10 -3.90 13.78
N PRO A 54 1.81 -3.85 12.63
CA PRO A 54 1.77 -4.90 11.62
C PRO A 54 2.64 -6.08 12.09
N GLU A 55 2.28 -6.67 13.23
CA GLU A 55 2.98 -7.82 13.80
C GLU A 55 2.23 -9.13 13.48
N GLY A 56 2.98 -10.14 13.03
CA GLY A 56 2.54 -11.52 12.89
C GLY A 56 1.53 -11.77 11.77
N GLY A 57 2.01 -12.31 10.64
CA GLY A 57 1.17 -12.97 9.62
C GLY A 57 1.51 -12.63 8.17
N ILE A 58 1.95 -11.41 7.90
CA ILE A 58 2.35 -10.93 6.58
C ILE A 58 3.66 -10.14 6.75
N ALA A 59 4.72 -10.55 6.06
CA ALA A 59 6.00 -9.81 6.08
C ALA A 59 5.87 -8.48 5.31
N HIS A 60 5.32 -8.55 4.10
CA HIS A 60 4.89 -7.44 3.26
C HIS A 60 3.81 -7.93 2.31
N PHE A 61 3.19 -7.00 1.58
CA PHE A 61 2.38 -7.34 0.41
C PHE A 61 2.85 -6.54 -0.81
N GLY A 62 2.73 -7.14 -1.99
CA GLY A 62 3.26 -6.57 -3.22
C GLY A 62 2.18 -6.07 -4.17
N PHE A 63 2.46 -4.97 -4.87
CA PHE A 63 1.74 -4.55 -6.07
C PHE A 63 2.66 -4.63 -7.28
N ASN A 64 2.15 -5.21 -8.37
CA ASN A 64 2.77 -5.00 -9.66
C ASN A 64 2.36 -3.64 -10.20
N VAL A 65 3.34 -2.85 -10.63
CA VAL A 65 3.15 -1.51 -11.19
C VAL A 65 3.63 -1.49 -12.63
N GLU A 66 2.79 -1.00 -13.54
CA GLU A 66 3.15 -0.89 -14.97
C GLU A 66 4.10 0.30 -15.22
N ASN A 67 4.05 1.31 -14.36
CA ASN A 67 4.80 2.55 -14.45
C ASN A 67 5.86 2.67 -13.33
N PHE A 68 6.79 1.71 -13.29
CA PHE A 68 7.77 1.55 -12.20
C PHE A 68 8.62 2.80 -11.92
N ASP A 69 9.20 3.43 -12.95
CA ASP A 69 10.03 4.64 -12.75
C ASP A 69 9.19 5.85 -12.29
N GLU A 70 7.93 5.93 -12.72
CA GLU A 70 7.01 6.98 -12.30
C GLU A 70 6.62 6.83 -10.82
N VAL A 71 6.40 5.61 -10.33
CA VAL A 71 6.07 5.42 -8.92
C VAL A 71 7.24 5.74 -8.00
N ILE A 72 8.48 5.47 -8.42
CA ILE A 72 9.69 5.92 -7.70
C ILE A 72 9.70 7.44 -7.59
N SER A 73 9.54 8.13 -8.73
CA SER A 73 9.48 9.59 -8.77
C SER A 73 8.35 10.14 -7.89
N LYS A 74 7.22 9.43 -7.83
CA LYS A 74 6.08 9.81 -7.00
C LYS A 74 6.34 9.62 -5.51
N CYS A 75 7.03 8.55 -5.12
CA CYS A 75 7.49 8.36 -3.74
C CYS A 75 8.41 9.52 -3.31
N GLU A 76 9.36 9.91 -4.16
CA GLU A 76 10.26 11.04 -3.88
C GLU A 76 9.50 12.37 -3.73
N GLU A 77 8.56 12.66 -4.64
CA GLU A 77 7.71 13.86 -4.60
C GLU A 77 6.89 13.94 -3.31
N LEU A 78 6.35 12.81 -2.87
CA LEU A 78 5.49 12.71 -1.68
C LEU A 78 6.29 12.55 -0.37
N GLY A 79 7.62 12.44 -0.44
CA GLY A 79 8.47 12.19 0.72
C GLY A 79 8.27 10.80 1.34
N VAL A 80 7.85 9.82 0.55
CA VAL A 80 7.73 8.43 0.98
C VAL A 80 9.11 7.78 0.97
N GLU A 81 9.53 7.25 2.12
CA GLU A 81 10.81 6.58 2.26
C GLU A 81 10.86 5.29 1.42
N ILE A 82 11.86 5.20 0.54
CA ILE A 82 12.21 3.97 -0.15
C ILE A 82 13.27 3.24 0.68
N LEU A 83 12.94 2.04 1.12
CA LEU A 83 13.78 1.20 1.97
C LEU A 83 14.95 0.56 1.20
N TYR A 84 15.84 -0.09 1.94
CA TYR A 84 16.93 -0.94 1.42
C TYR A 84 17.83 -0.24 0.38
N ASP A 85 18.06 1.05 0.57
CA ASP A 85 18.91 1.88 -0.30
C ASP A 85 18.42 1.96 -1.78
N GLY A 86 17.12 1.74 -2.02
CA GLY A 86 16.48 2.01 -3.32
C GLY A 86 16.04 0.77 -4.10
N VAL A 87 16.35 0.76 -5.40
CA VAL A 87 15.90 -0.29 -6.33
C VAL A 87 16.66 -1.59 -6.11
N ILE A 88 15.91 -2.66 -5.84
CA ILE A 88 16.41 -4.02 -5.73
C ILE A 88 16.28 -4.71 -7.09
N ASN A 89 17.40 -5.20 -7.62
CA ASN A 89 17.43 -5.93 -8.89
C ASN A 89 17.38 -7.44 -8.62
N TRP A 90 16.33 -8.08 -9.11
CA TRP A 90 16.18 -9.53 -9.12
C TRP A 90 16.59 -10.10 -10.49
N GLU A 91 16.65 -11.43 -10.60
CA GLU A 91 17.05 -12.10 -11.86
C GLU A 91 16.15 -11.73 -13.04
N LYS A 92 14.84 -11.56 -12.79
CA LYS A 92 13.80 -11.36 -13.81
C LYS A 92 12.94 -10.12 -13.62
N SER A 93 13.19 -9.32 -12.59
CA SER A 93 12.38 -8.15 -12.25
C SER A 93 13.17 -7.18 -11.38
N LYS A 94 12.56 -6.02 -11.10
CA LYS A 94 13.05 -5.05 -10.13
C LYS A 94 11.93 -4.68 -9.19
N SER A 95 12.28 -4.38 -7.95
CA SER A 95 11.33 -3.94 -6.94
C SER A 95 11.88 -2.76 -6.14
N ILE A 96 10.99 -1.94 -5.59
CA ILE A 96 11.27 -1.07 -4.45
C ILE A 96 10.42 -1.50 -3.26
N TYR A 97 10.87 -1.15 -2.06
CA TYR A 97 10.11 -1.39 -0.84
C TYR A 97 9.83 -0.05 -0.14
N ILE A 98 8.59 0.13 0.32
CA ILE A 98 8.16 1.34 1.02
C ILE A 98 7.36 0.95 2.26
N VAL A 99 7.09 1.91 3.14
CA VAL A 99 6.26 1.71 4.34
C VAL A 99 5.02 2.58 4.26
N ASP A 100 3.84 1.99 4.49
CA ASP A 100 2.59 2.76 4.61
C ASP A 100 2.50 3.50 5.97
N PRO A 101 1.55 4.42 6.15
CA PRO A 101 1.40 5.15 7.41
C PRO A 101 1.15 4.26 8.65
N SER A 102 0.66 3.04 8.45
CA SER A 102 0.39 2.08 9.52
C SER A 102 1.58 1.18 9.85
N GLY A 103 2.66 1.26 9.05
CA GLY A 103 3.90 0.51 9.21
C GLY A 103 4.00 -0.76 8.37
N TYR A 104 3.05 -1.02 7.45
CA TYR A 104 3.15 -2.17 6.55
C TYR A 104 4.22 -1.92 5.51
N GLU A 105 5.11 -2.89 5.32
CA GLU A 105 6.01 -2.90 4.17
C GLU A 105 5.24 -3.30 2.91
N LEU A 106 5.46 -2.53 1.84
CA LEU A 106 4.90 -2.78 0.52
C LEU A 106 6.03 -3.00 -0.48
N GLU A 107 5.93 -4.07 -1.26
CA GLU A 107 6.78 -4.30 -2.42
C GLU A 107 6.09 -3.72 -3.67
N LEU A 108 6.78 -2.88 -4.43
CA LEU A 108 6.32 -2.45 -5.75
C LEU A 108 7.23 -3.09 -6.78
N GLY A 109 6.69 -4.01 -7.58
CA GLY A 109 7.46 -4.80 -8.54
C GLY A 109 7.12 -4.44 -10.00
N GLU A 110 8.14 -4.40 -10.85
CA GLU A 110 8.02 -4.08 -12.29
C GLU A 110 7.30 -5.19 -13.07
N VAL A 111 7.55 -6.47 -12.74
CA VAL A 111 7.02 -7.62 -13.49
C VAL A 111 6.03 -8.39 -12.63
N SER A 112 4.84 -8.66 -13.19
CA SER A 112 3.81 -9.46 -12.53
C SER A 112 4.36 -10.84 -12.12
N GLY A 113 4.15 -11.21 -10.86
CA GLY A 113 4.66 -12.45 -10.28
C GLY A 113 6.20 -12.56 -10.22
N GLY A 114 6.93 -11.45 -10.41
CA GLY A 114 8.40 -11.45 -10.47
C GLY A 114 8.98 -12.21 -11.67
N GLY A 115 8.16 -12.54 -12.68
CA GLY A 115 8.56 -13.35 -13.83
C GLY A 115 8.73 -14.85 -13.53
N LEU A 116 8.11 -15.35 -12.46
CA LEU A 116 8.10 -16.77 -12.08
C LEU A 116 6.93 -17.55 -12.68
#